data_AF-A0A9B0X093-F1
#
_entry.id   AF-A0A9B0X093-F1
#
_cell.length_a   1.000
_cell.length_b   1.000
_cell.length_c   1.000
_cell.angle_alpha   90.00
_cell.angle_beta   90.00
_cell.angle_gamma   90.00
#
_symmetry.space_group_name_H-M   'P 1'
#
loop_
_entity.id
_entity.type
_entity.pdbx_description
1 polymer ?
#
loop_
_entity_poly.entity_id
_entity_poly.type
_entity_poly.pdbx_seq_one_letter_code
_entity_poly.pdbx_strand_id
1 'polypeptide(L)'
;MSSVLDPSGSMAEPCDYTRGGAVPAYLLDREGQSRAKVLSNMIKQKRKEKAGKWEVPLPKVRAQGETEVLKVIRTGKRKKKAWKRMVTKVCFVGDGFTRKPPKYERFIRPMGLRFKKAHVTHPELKATFCLPILGVKKNPSSPLYTTLGVITKGTVIEVNVSELGLVTQGGKVIWGKYAQVTNNPENDGCINAVLLV
;
A
#
# COMPACT_ATOMS: atom_id res chain seq x y z
N MET A 1 0.35 -60.42 24.19
CA MET A 1 -0.62 -60.14 23.12
C MET A 1 -2.00 -60.49 23.68
N SER A 2 -2.61 -59.56 24.40
CA SER A 2 -3.70 -58.66 23.95
C SER A 2 -5.09 -59.29 24.20
N SER A 3 -5.64 -58.98 25.37
CA SER A 3 -7.05 -59.16 25.73
C SER A 3 -7.92 -58.14 25.00
N VAL A 4 -8.94 -58.59 24.28
CA VAL A 4 -10.01 -57.72 23.77
C VAL A 4 -11.29 -58.08 24.52
N LEU A 5 -11.78 -57.11 25.28
CA LEU A 5 -13.09 -57.11 25.92
C LEU A 5 -14.12 -56.63 24.90
N ASP A 6 -15.17 -57.41 24.70
CA ASP A 6 -16.42 -56.95 24.08
C ASP A 6 -17.27 -56.26 25.16
N PRO A 7 -17.79 -55.04 24.95
CA PRO A 7 -18.70 -54.44 25.91
C PRO A 7 -20.02 -54.06 25.25
N SER A 8 -20.95 -55.00 25.18
CA SER A 8 -22.38 -54.69 25.09
C SER A 8 -23.21 -55.60 26.00
N GLY A 9 -22.94 -55.49 27.30
CA GLY A 9 -23.86 -55.91 28.35
C GLY A 9 -25.07 -54.96 28.42
N SER A 10 -26.26 -55.54 28.46
CA SER A 10 -27.57 -54.88 28.47
C SER A 10 -27.91 -54.20 29.81
N MET A 11 -28.63 -53.07 29.75
CA MET A 11 -29.75 -52.74 30.65
C MET A 11 -30.70 -51.76 29.93
N ALA A 12 -31.99 -52.10 29.89
CA ALA A 12 -33.07 -51.22 29.46
C ALA A 12 -33.78 -50.66 30.71
N GLU A 13 -34.27 -49.41 30.67
CA GLU A 13 -35.32 -48.74 31.48
C GLU A 13 -35.55 -47.31 30.87
N PRO A 14 -36.69 -46.61 31.06
CA PRO A 14 -37.59 -46.25 29.97
C PRO A 14 -37.50 -44.81 29.43
N CYS A 15 -38.13 -44.63 28.26
CA CYS A 15 -38.19 -43.43 27.44
C CYS A 15 -38.97 -42.29 28.10
N ASP A 16 -38.36 -41.11 28.22
CA ASP A 16 -39.08 -39.85 28.43
C ASP A 16 -38.91 -38.88 27.26
N TYR A 17 -40.04 -38.26 26.97
CA TYR A 17 -40.47 -37.75 25.67
C TYR A 17 -39.84 -36.40 25.32
N THR A 18 -39.00 -36.36 24.28
CA THR A 18 -39.12 -35.32 23.24
C THR A 18 -38.72 -35.91 21.89
N ARG A 19 -39.68 -35.97 20.96
CA ARG A 19 -39.43 -36.25 19.55
C ARG A 19 -38.56 -35.14 18.97
N GLY A 20 -37.25 -35.21 19.17
CA GLY A 20 -36.27 -34.42 18.43
C GLY A 20 -36.25 -34.94 17.00
N GLY A 21 -36.92 -34.23 16.10
CA GLY A 21 -36.92 -34.55 14.66
C GLY A 21 -35.49 -34.74 14.17
N ALA A 22 -35.27 -35.81 13.41
CA ALA A 22 -33.95 -36.18 12.89
C ALA A 22 -33.32 -35.00 12.15
N VAL A 23 -32.21 -34.49 12.68
CA VAL A 23 -31.40 -33.44 12.05
C VAL A 23 -30.22 -34.13 11.36
N PRO A 24 -29.86 -33.75 10.13
CA PRO A 24 -28.71 -34.34 9.43
C PRO A 24 -27.42 -34.32 10.27
N ALA A 25 -26.57 -35.33 10.15
CA ALA A 25 -25.40 -35.54 11.02
C ALA A 25 -24.46 -34.32 11.16
N TYR A 26 -24.40 -33.44 10.16
CA TYR A 26 -23.59 -32.22 10.15
C TYR A 26 -24.17 -31.06 11.01
N LEU A 27 -25.33 -31.26 11.65
CA LEU A 27 -26.01 -30.26 12.48
C LEU A 27 -26.18 -30.70 13.94
N LEU A 28 -25.76 -31.93 14.30
CA LEU A 28 -25.94 -32.51 15.63
C LEU A 28 -25.12 -31.77 16.71
N ASP A 29 -23.91 -31.31 16.40
CA ASP A 29 -23.00 -30.67 17.38
C ASP A 29 -23.21 -29.16 17.55
N ARG A 30 -24.29 -28.59 17.01
CA ARG A 30 -24.56 -27.15 17.10
C ARG A 30 -25.42 -26.82 18.32
N GLU A 31 -24.95 -27.20 19.50
CA GLU A 31 -25.50 -26.70 20.76
C GLU A 31 -25.13 -25.22 20.96
N GLY A 32 -26.15 -24.35 20.91
CA GLY A 32 -26.29 -23.24 21.85
C GLY A 32 -25.23 -22.15 21.93
N GLN A 33 -24.30 -21.97 20.99
CA GLN A 33 -23.49 -20.74 20.98
C GLN A 33 -24.36 -19.54 20.62
N SER A 34 -24.46 -18.57 21.54
CA SER A 34 -25.09 -17.26 21.37
C SER A 34 -24.89 -16.70 19.95
N ARG A 35 -25.88 -16.91 19.07
CA ARG A 35 -25.83 -16.53 17.65
C ARG A 35 -25.46 -15.05 17.48
N ALA A 36 -25.88 -14.20 18.41
CA ALA A 36 -25.59 -12.77 18.41
C ALA A 36 -24.08 -12.45 18.59
N LYS A 37 -23.37 -13.16 19.49
CA LYS A 37 -21.93 -12.94 19.70
C LYS A 37 -21.09 -13.43 18.52
N VAL A 38 -21.47 -14.56 17.91
CA VAL A 38 -20.78 -15.09 16.71
C VAL A 38 -21.03 -14.22 15.48
N LEU A 39 -22.28 -13.77 15.26
CA LEU A 39 -22.61 -12.88 14.13
C LEU A 39 -21.94 -11.51 14.26
N SER A 40 -21.90 -10.92 15.46
CA SER A 40 -21.23 -9.64 15.68
C SER A 40 -19.70 -9.72 15.50
N ASN A 41 -19.07 -10.82 15.91
CA ASN A 41 -17.64 -11.06 15.66
C ASN A 41 -17.35 -11.31 14.17
N MET A 42 -18.22 -12.04 13.47
CA MET A 42 -18.09 -12.27 12.02
C MET A 42 -18.31 -10.99 11.20
N ILE A 43 -19.22 -10.10 11.61
CA ILE A 43 -19.40 -8.78 10.97
C ILE A 43 -18.19 -7.88 11.24
N LYS A 44 -17.65 -7.90 12.47
CA LYS A 44 -16.41 -7.17 12.80
C LYS A 44 -15.22 -7.70 12.01
N GLN A 45 -15.07 -9.01 11.86
CA GLN A 45 -14.06 -9.65 11.01
C GLN A 45 -14.26 -9.27 9.54
N LYS A 46 -15.48 -9.37 8.98
CA LYS A 46 -15.77 -8.93 7.61
C LYS A 46 -15.51 -7.44 7.38
N ARG A 47 -15.78 -6.58 8.36
CA ARG A 47 -15.44 -5.14 8.29
C ARG A 47 -13.92 -4.93 8.34
N LYS A 48 -13.21 -5.67 9.19
CA LYS A 48 -11.74 -5.63 9.31
C LYS A 48 -11.05 -6.16 8.05
N GLU A 49 -11.58 -7.24 7.46
CA GLU A 49 -11.12 -7.79 6.18
C GLU A 49 -11.41 -6.84 5.01
N LYS A 50 -12.58 -6.19 4.96
CA LYS A 50 -12.88 -5.18 3.93
C LYS A 50 -11.94 -3.97 4.02
N ALA A 51 -11.56 -3.56 5.23
CA ALA A 51 -10.60 -2.48 5.44
C ALA A 51 -9.18 -2.90 5.03
N GLY A 52 -8.75 -4.13 5.37
CA GLY A 52 -7.42 -4.64 5.04
C GLY A 52 -7.22 -5.01 3.56
N LYS A 53 -8.29 -5.29 2.81
CA LYS A 53 -8.22 -5.69 1.40
C LYS A 53 -7.63 -4.63 0.47
N TRP A 54 -7.73 -3.36 0.82
CA TRP A 54 -7.24 -2.24 0.01
C TRP A 54 -6.07 -1.50 0.66
N GLU A 55 -5.39 -2.14 1.61
CA GLU A 55 -4.21 -1.56 2.23
C GLU A 55 -3.01 -1.61 1.29
N VAL A 56 -2.33 -0.47 1.21
CA VAL A 56 -1.08 -0.30 0.47
C VAL A 56 0.03 -1.01 1.26
N PRO A 57 1.04 -1.66 0.62
CA PRO A 57 2.06 -2.46 1.34
C PRO A 57 2.76 -1.75 2.51
N LEU A 58 2.95 -0.44 2.42
CA LEU A 58 3.44 0.41 3.51
C LEU A 58 2.37 1.42 3.92
N PRO A 59 1.49 1.10 4.89
CA PRO A 59 0.39 1.98 5.28
C PRO A 59 0.86 3.18 6.11
N LYS A 60 1.84 2.96 7.00
CA LYS A 60 2.40 4.00 7.87
C LYS A 60 3.88 4.15 7.59
N VAL A 61 4.29 5.37 7.25
CA VAL A 61 5.69 5.73 7.02
C VAL A 61 6.13 6.75 8.06
N ARG A 62 7.43 6.77 8.35
CA ARG A 62 8.05 7.81 9.17
C ARG A 62 7.73 9.19 8.58
N ALA A 63 7.16 10.07 9.40
CA ALA A 63 6.97 11.46 9.03
C ALA A 63 8.35 12.12 8.82
N GLN A 64 8.50 12.88 7.75
CA GLN A 64 9.71 13.66 7.49
C GLN A 64 9.52 15.08 8.00
N GLY A 65 10.54 15.60 8.70
CA GLY A 65 10.54 17.00 9.13
C GLY A 65 10.69 17.94 7.95
N GLU A 66 10.05 19.12 7.98
CA GLU A 66 10.17 20.09 6.88
C GLU A 66 11.62 20.53 6.64
N THR A 67 12.42 20.62 7.71
CA THR A 67 13.85 20.95 7.65
C THR A 67 14.68 19.88 6.95
N GLU A 68 14.26 18.61 7.00
CA GLU A 68 14.95 17.52 6.32
C GLU A 68 14.72 17.57 4.80
N VAL A 69 13.52 17.96 4.37
CA VAL A 69 13.10 17.99 2.96
C VAL A 69 13.45 19.32 2.28
N LEU A 70 13.36 20.43 3.03
CA LEU A 70 13.47 21.79 2.50
C LEU A 70 14.61 22.57 3.15
N LYS A 71 15.79 22.48 2.54
CA LYS A 71 16.98 23.23 2.95
C LYS A 71 16.80 24.73 2.68
N VAL A 72 17.08 25.56 3.67
CA VAL A 72 17.04 27.03 3.52
C VAL A 72 18.22 27.51 2.67
N ILE A 73 17.96 28.32 1.64
CA ILE A 73 18.99 29.03 0.88
C ILE A 73 18.99 30.50 1.26
N ARG A 74 20.15 30.99 1.69
CA ARG A 74 20.38 32.41 1.94
C ARG A 74 20.91 33.11 0.67
N THR A 75 20.39 34.30 0.38
CA THR A 75 20.65 35.07 -0.84
C THR A 75 21.12 36.49 -0.54
N GLY A 76 21.80 37.11 -1.52
CA GLY A 76 22.39 38.45 -1.46
C GLY A 76 23.84 38.45 -0.96
N LYS A 77 24.57 39.56 -1.19
CA LYS A 77 26.00 39.71 -0.83
C LYS A 77 26.28 39.37 0.64
N ARG A 78 25.42 39.86 1.56
CA ARG A 78 25.51 39.59 3.01
C ARG A 78 24.69 38.38 3.48
N LYS A 79 24.09 37.60 2.58
CA LYS A 79 23.29 36.38 2.87
C LYS A 79 22.18 36.55 3.94
N LYS A 80 21.58 37.74 4.07
CA LYS A 80 20.52 38.00 5.05
C LYS A 80 19.13 37.47 4.64
N LYS A 81 18.89 37.25 3.34
CA LYS A 81 17.55 36.88 2.82
C LYS A 81 17.39 35.37 2.70
N ALA A 82 16.46 34.75 3.42
CA ALA A 82 16.30 33.30 3.54
C ALA A 82 14.96 32.74 3.00
N TRP A 83 14.39 33.39 1.99
CA TRP A 83 13.05 33.07 1.47
C TRP A 83 13.02 31.84 0.55
N LYS A 84 14.16 31.45 -0.03
CA LYS A 84 14.30 30.31 -0.93
C LYS A 84 14.49 28.99 -0.18
N ARG A 85 13.89 27.93 -0.69
CA ARG A 85 13.97 26.57 -0.17
C ARG A 85 14.43 25.62 -1.28
N MET A 86 15.44 24.80 -1.00
CA MET A 86 15.91 23.74 -1.90
C MET A 86 15.37 22.40 -1.43
N VAL A 87 14.79 21.65 -2.36
CA VAL A 87 14.40 20.26 -2.12
C VAL A 87 15.66 19.41 -2.08
N THR A 88 15.84 18.68 -0.98
CA THR A 88 16.97 17.76 -0.75
C THR A 88 16.65 16.32 -1.13
N LYS A 89 15.36 15.99 -1.20
CA LYS A 89 14.87 14.66 -1.57
C LYS A 89 14.74 14.52 -3.09
N VAL A 90 14.65 13.28 -3.54
CA VAL A 90 14.38 12.94 -4.93
C VAL A 90 13.02 13.52 -5.35
N CYS A 91 12.94 14.04 -6.57
CA CYS A 91 11.72 14.59 -7.12
C CYS A 91 11.46 14.10 -8.55
N PHE A 92 10.19 13.99 -8.88
CA PHE A 92 9.72 13.83 -10.25
C PHE A 92 9.25 15.18 -10.78
N VAL A 93 9.60 15.40 -12.04
CA VAL A 93 9.26 16.61 -12.76
C VAL A 93 8.82 16.18 -14.14
N GLY A 94 7.61 16.57 -14.56
CA GLY A 94 7.08 16.22 -15.88
C GLY A 94 7.93 16.78 -17.03
N ASP A 95 7.79 16.19 -18.21
CA ASP A 95 8.66 16.48 -19.35
C ASP A 95 8.55 17.93 -19.88
N GLY A 96 7.42 18.60 -19.64
CA GLY A 96 7.20 20.02 -20.00
C GLY A 96 7.70 21.03 -18.98
N PHE A 97 8.58 20.66 -18.04
CA PHE A 97 8.99 21.58 -16.98
C PHE A 97 10.06 22.58 -17.41
N THR A 98 9.65 23.84 -17.47
CA THR A 98 10.56 24.99 -17.58
C THR A 98 10.79 25.62 -16.21
N ARG A 99 12.05 25.93 -15.89
CA ARG A 99 12.37 26.64 -14.64
C ARG A 99 11.78 28.05 -14.68
N LYS A 100 11.19 28.48 -13.56
CA LYS A 100 10.77 29.87 -13.39
C LYS A 100 12.00 30.78 -13.24
N PRO A 101 11.91 32.07 -13.61
CA PRO A 101 13.01 33.00 -13.40
C PRO A 101 13.48 32.99 -11.92
N PRO A 102 14.79 33.12 -11.65
CA PRO A 102 15.34 32.96 -10.30
C PRO A 102 14.76 33.91 -9.24
N LYS A 103 14.17 35.02 -9.66
CA LYS A 103 13.52 35.99 -8.76
C LYS A 103 12.18 35.49 -8.21
N TYR A 104 11.45 34.66 -8.96
CA TYR A 104 10.13 34.13 -8.59
C TYR A 104 10.18 32.67 -8.12
N GLU A 105 11.31 31.97 -8.34
CA GLU A 105 11.51 30.60 -7.86
C GLU A 105 11.81 30.58 -6.35
N ARG A 106 10.80 30.21 -5.56
CA ARG A 106 10.92 29.97 -4.11
C ARG A 106 11.41 28.56 -3.80
N PHE A 107 10.79 27.55 -4.42
CA PHE A 107 11.14 26.14 -4.25
C PHE A 107 12.03 25.67 -5.39
N ILE A 108 13.28 25.36 -5.08
CA ILE A 108 14.28 24.93 -6.04
C ILE A 108 14.34 23.40 -6.03
N ARG A 109 14.08 22.80 -7.19
CA ARG A 109 14.22 21.35 -7.42
C ARG A 109 15.49 21.11 -8.24
N PRO A 110 16.61 20.66 -7.65
CA PRO A 110 17.89 20.53 -8.36
C PRO A 110 17.83 19.42 -9.42
N MET A 111 18.56 19.57 -10.52
CA MET A 111 18.49 18.62 -11.65
C MET A 111 19.04 17.24 -11.32
N GLY A 112 20.08 17.16 -10.48
CA GLY A 112 20.66 15.87 -10.06
C GLY A 112 19.71 15.01 -9.22
N LEU A 113 18.64 15.58 -8.67
CA LEU A 113 17.62 14.86 -7.91
C LEU A 113 16.33 14.64 -8.71
N ARG A 114 16.33 14.90 -10.03
CA ARG A 114 15.17 14.71 -10.90
C ARG A 114 15.25 13.35 -11.57
N PHE A 115 14.41 12.44 -11.10
CA PHE A 115 14.34 11.09 -11.64
C PHE A 115 13.12 10.96 -12.55
N LYS A 116 13.28 10.24 -13.66
CA LYS A 116 12.20 9.99 -14.63
C LYS A 116 11.75 8.53 -14.67
N LYS A 117 12.57 7.61 -14.15
CA LYS A 117 12.32 6.16 -14.19
C LYS A 117 12.34 5.60 -12.76
N ALA A 118 11.61 4.51 -12.57
CA ALA A 118 11.58 3.75 -11.32
C ALA A 118 11.78 2.26 -11.61
N HIS A 119 12.44 1.56 -10.70
CA HIS A 119 12.51 0.11 -10.68
C HIS A 119 11.28 -0.42 -9.96
N VAL A 120 10.37 -0.97 -10.73
CA VAL A 120 9.04 -1.38 -10.28
C VAL A 120 8.99 -2.91 -10.23
N THR A 121 8.65 -3.46 -9.07
CA THR A 121 8.53 -4.90 -8.84
C THR A 121 7.06 -5.31 -8.93
N HIS A 122 6.76 -6.34 -9.72
CA HIS A 122 5.44 -6.97 -9.73
C HIS A 122 5.39 -8.07 -8.65
N PRO A 123 4.49 -8.01 -7.66
CA PRO A 123 4.48 -8.95 -6.55
C PRO A 123 4.21 -10.41 -6.97
N GLU A 124 3.36 -10.63 -7.98
CA GLU A 124 3.03 -12.00 -8.44
C GLU A 124 4.13 -12.62 -9.31
N LEU A 125 4.60 -11.90 -10.34
CA LEU A 125 5.66 -12.35 -11.25
C LEU A 125 7.05 -12.34 -10.61
N LYS A 126 7.24 -11.63 -9.49
CA LYS A 126 8.53 -11.43 -8.79
C LYS A 126 9.65 -10.91 -9.70
N ALA A 127 9.27 -10.20 -10.77
CA ALA A 127 10.19 -9.56 -11.71
C ALA A 127 10.20 -8.05 -11.51
N THR A 128 11.34 -7.43 -11.84
CA THR A 128 11.56 -5.99 -11.74
C THR A 128 11.68 -5.36 -13.12
N PHE A 129 11.00 -4.23 -13.33
CA PHE A 129 10.96 -3.51 -14.59
C PHE A 129 11.41 -2.06 -14.40
N CYS A 130 12.17 -1.50 -15.35
CA CYS A 130 12.62 -0.11 -15.30
C CYS A 130 11.63 0.79 -16.05
N LEU A 131 10.52 1.11 -15.39
CA LEU A 131 9.38 1.79 -16.01
C LEU A 131 9.49 3.31 -15.85
N PRO A 132 9.06 4.10 -16.85
CA PRO A 132 8.99 5.55 -16.72
C PRO A 132 7.85 5.97 -15.78
N ILE A 133 8.13 6.99 -14.98
CA ILE A 133 7.16 7.60 -14.07
C ILE A 133 6.31 8.58 -14.87
N LEU A 134 4.99 8.47 -14.73
CA LEU A 134 4.02 9.39 -15.33
C LEU A 134 3.70 10.56 -14.39
N GLY A 135 3.61 10.27 -13.09
CA GLY A 135 3.27 11.28 -12.10
C GLY A 135 3.39 10.81 -10.66
N VAL A 136 3.35 11.77 -9.73
CA VAL A 136 3.24 11.51 -8.30
C VAL A 136 1.81 11.77 -7.88
N LYS A 137 1.12 10.78 -7.31
CA LYS A 137 -0.28 10.93 -6.89
C LYS A 137 -0.44 11.31 -5.44
N LYS A 138 0.33 10.68 -4.55
CA LYS A 138 0.19 10.90 -3.11
C LYS A 138 1.51 10.72 -2.39
N ASN A 139 1.96 11.77 -1.73
CA ASN A 139 3.01 11.68 -0.72
C ASN A 139 2.36 11.55 0.67
N PRO A 140 2.77 10.58 1.51
CA PRO A 140 2.17 10.36 2.83
C PRO A 140 2.44 11.50 3.84
N SER A 141 3.51 12.29 3.65
CA SER A 141 3.88 13.34 4.61
C SER A 141 3.08 14.62 4.43
N SER A 142 2.92 15.11 3.19
CA SER A 142 2.13 16.32 2.92
C SER A 142 1.65 16.40 1.47
N PRO A 143 0.49 17.06 1.21
CA PRO A 143 0.03 17.31 -0.15
C PRO A 143 0.92 18.29 -0.91
N LEU A 144 1.61 19.20 -0.21
CA LEU A 144 2.61 20.11 -0.83
C LEU A 144 3.73 19.33 -1.52
N TYR A 145 4.16 18.21 -0.92
CA TYR A 145 5.19 17.34 -1.50
C TYR A 145 4.69 16.60 -2.73
N THR A 146 3.40 16.25 -2.79
CA THR A 146 2.77 15.73 -4.01
C THR A 146 2.86 16.76 -5.14
N THR A 147 2.48 18.02 -4.90
CA THR A 147 2.52 19.09 -5.92
C THR A 147 3.95 19.40 -6.37
N LEU A 148 4.92 19.38 -5.46
CA LEU A 148 6.33 19.53 -5.79
C LEU A 148 6.92 18.30 -6.47
N GLY A 149 6.23 17.16 -6.46
CA GLY A 149 6.68 15.89 -7.00
C GLY A 149 7.77 15.23 -6.16
N VAL A 150 7.84 15.50 -4.86
CA VAL A 150 8.85 14.90 -3.98
C VAL A 150 8.52 13.44 -3.73
N ILE A 151 9.50 12.58 -3.99
CA ILE A 151 9.42 11.13 -3.83
C ILE A 151 10.19 10.75 -2.58
N THR A 152 9.44 10.16 -1.65
CA THR A 152 9.92 9.62 -0.38
C THR A 152 9.40 8.20 -0.20
N LYS A 153 9.90 7.48 0.81
CA LYS A 153 9.34 6.17 1.15
C LYS A 153 7.81 6.23 1.30
N GLY A 154 7.12 5.26 0.73
CA GLY A 154 5.66 5.12 0.71
C GLY A 154 4.91 6.13 -0.16
N THR A 155 5.61 6.93 -0.97
CA THR A 155 4.96 7.78 -1.98
C THR A 155 4.30 6.88 -3.03
N VAL A 156 3.06 7.20 -3.40
CA VAL A 156 2.34 6.54 -4.47
C VAL A 156 2.59 7.29 -5.77
N ILE A 157 3.18 6.58 -6.72
CA ILE A 157 3.52 7.06 -8.06
C ILE A 157 2.68 6.33 -9.10
N GLU A 158 2.44 7.01 -10.22
CA GLU A 158 1.83 6.44 -11.41
C GLU A 158 2.97 6.09 -12.38
N VAL A 159 3.03 4.83 -12.80
CA VAL A 159 4.09 4.31 -13.68
C VAL A 159 3.48 3.77 -14.95
N ASN A 160 4.20 3.94 -16.05
CA ASN A 160 3.78 3.41 -17.34
C ASN A 160 3.99 1.89 -17.36
N VAL A 161 2.92 1.13 -17.60
CA VAL A 161 2.94 -0.35 -17.62
C VAL A 161 2.71 -0.94 -19.02
N SER A 162 2.84 -0.14 -20.07
CA SER A 162 2.67 -0.62 -21.46
C SER A 162 3.60 -1.79 -21.80
N GLU A 163 4.80 -1.86 -21.20
CA GLU A 163 5.74 -2.97 -21.39
C GLU A 163 5.26 -4.30 -20.77
N LEU A 164 4.34 -4.26 -19.80
CA LEU A 164 3.78 -5.46 -19.15
C LEU A 164 2.63 -6.08 -19.93
N GLY A 165 2.06 -5.36 -20.91
CA GLY A 165 0.95 -5.87 -21.72
C GLY A 165 -0.30 -6.19 -20.90
N LEU A 166 -0.56 -5.47 -19.81
CA LEU A 166 -1.74 -5.69 -18.98
C LEU A 166 -3.01 -5.26 -19.73
N VAL A 167 -3.98 -6.17 -19.82
CA VAL A 167 -5.26 -5.96 -20.52
C VAL A 167 -6.40 -6.16 -19.54
N THR A 168 -7.40 -5.30 -19.60
CA THR A 168 -8.65 -5.47 -18.83
C THR A 168 -9.49 -6.59 -19.43
N GLN A 169 -10.45 -7.15 -18.69
CA GLN A 169 -11.39 -8.15 -19.24
C GLN A 169 -12.15 -7.66 -20.49
N GLY A 170 -12.27 -6.33 -20.66
CA GLY A 170 -12.86 -5.69 -21.84
C GLY A 170 -11.88 -5.40 -22.98
N GLY A 171 -10.69 -5.99 -23.01
CA GLY A 171 -9.72 -5.86 -24.09
C GLY A 171 -8.97 -4.53 -24.16
N LYS A 172 -9.25 -3.58 -23.26
CA LYS A 172 -8.53 -2.30 -23.20
C LYS A 172 -7.16 -2.49 -22.56
N VAL A 173 -6.12 -1.99 -23.22
CA VAL A 173 -4.74 -1.99 -22.73
C VAL A 173 -4.57 -0.97 -21.61
N ILE A 174 -3.98 -1.40 -20.50
CA ILE A 174 -3.64 -0.56 -19.36
C ILE A 174 -2.24 -0.01 -19.60
N TRP A 175 -2.13 1.32 -19.66
CA TRP A 175 -0.85 2.01 -19.85
C TRP A 175 -0.34 2.65 -18.56
N GLY A 176 -1.18 2.79 -17.52
CA GLY A 176 -0.81 3.40 -16.24
C GLY A 176 -1.28 2.56 -15.06
N LYS A 177 -0.39 2.30 -14.11
CA LYS A 177 -0.74 1.63 -12.84
C LYS A 177 -0.07 2.34 -11.67
N TYR A 178 -0.66 2.21 -10.49
CA TYR A 178 -0.08 2.76 -9.27
C TYR A 178 0.99 1.84 -8.70
N ALA A 179 2.07 2.44 -8.24
CA ALA A 179 3.13 1.77 -7.52
C ALA A 179 3.44 2.54 -6.23
N GLN A 180 3.82 1.83 -5.18
CA GLN A 180 4.29 2.44 -3.96
C GLN A 180 5.81 2.31 -3.84
N VAL A 181 6.47 3.43 -3.56
CA VAL A 181 7.92 3.46 -3.32
C VAL A 181 8.25 2.80 -1.98
N THR A 182 9.20 1.87 -1.98
CA THR A 182 9.54 1.07 -0.80
C THR A 182 10.84 1.51 -0.13
N ASN A 183 11.77 2.09 -0.88
CA ASN A 183 13.07 2.54 -0.39
C ASN A 183 13.12 4.04 -0.05
N ASN A 184 14.29 4.51 0.41
CA ASN A 184 14.58 5.93 0.60
C ASN A 184 15.47 6.39 -0.56
N PRO A 185 14.90 6.93 -1.65
CA PRO A 185 15.62 7.16 -2.90
C PRO A 185 16.77 8.17 -2.79
N GLU A 186 16.74 9.03 -1.76
CA GLU A 186 17.82 9.99 -1.47
C GLU A 186 19.15 9.34 -1.06
N ASN A 187 19.13 8.12 -0.51
CA ASN A 187 20.33 7.43 -0.04
C ASN A 187 20.89 6.48 -1.11
N ASP A 188 20.01 5.85 -1.87
CA ASP A 188 20.37 4.78 -2.80
C ASP A 188 20.64 5.30 -4.22
N GLY A 189 20.09 6.47 -4.58
CA GLY A 189 20.16 6.98 -5.95
C GLY A 189 19.28 6.22 -6.95
N CYS A 190 18.39 5.35 -6.47
CA CYS A 190 17.41 4.62 -7.27
C CYS A 190 16.02 4.73 -6.63
N ILE A 191 14.97 4.70 -7.45
CA ILE A 191 13.58 4.62 -6.96
C ILE A 191 13.13 3.18 -7.10
N ASN A 192 12.96 2.49 -5.98
CA ASN A 192 12.41 1.13 -5.94
C ASN A 192 10.95 1.22 -5.50
N ALA A 193 10.07 0.60 -6.28
CA ALA A 193 8.64 0.60 -6.03
C ALA A 193 8.03 -0.78 -6.24
N VAL A 194 6.88 -1.02 -5.62
CA VAL A 194 6.08 -2.24 -5.78
C VAL A 194 4.75 -1.84 -6.40
N LEU A 195 4.31 -2.57 -7.43
CA LEU A 195 3.00 -2.36 -8.04
C LEU A 195 1.89 -2.62 -7.04
N LEU A 196 0.90 -1.75 -7.05
CA LEU A 196 -0.37 -1.96 -6.37
C LEU A 196 -1.27 -2.72 -7.34
N VAL A 197 -1.38 -4.03 -7.13
CA VAL A 197 -2.22 -4.93 -7.93
C VAL A 197 -3.63 -4.96 -7.38
#